data_AF-A0A1Z2SL44-F1
#
_entry.id   AF-A0A1Z2SL44-F1
#
_cell.length_a   1.000
_cell.length_b   1.000
_cell.length_c   1.000
_cell.angle_alpha   90.00
_cell.angle_beta   90.00
_cell.angle_gamma   90.00
#
_symmetry.space_group_name_H-M   'P 1'
#
loop_
_entity.id
_entity.type
_entity.pdbx_description
1 polymer ?
#
loop_
_entity_poly.entity_id
_entity_poly.type
_entity_poly.pdbx_seq_one_letter_code
_entity_poly.pdbx_strand_id
1 'polypeptide(L)'
;MNNPTATRLGDAKSAEIGGGTVLLPNSRTTSSILMINDRVDNNYSLDSFTDVGNKISQKQMRHVAGRKEYRGGGFMDSLDDAQKVLDAYNSGKSNIIGKSKQGFPIITVEDVTGTNVSNVVSGTYKQATNIFMVKGTKSPSIVPMNPNWSDK
;
A
#
# COMPACT_ATOMS: atom_id res chain seq x y z
N MET A 1 -24.82 71.93 -18.15
CA MET A 1 -23.54 72.30 -18.77
C MET A 1 -22.71 71.03 -18.95
N ASN A 2 -22.15 70.86 -20.15
CA ASN A 2 -21.07 69.94 -20.55
C ASN A 2 -21.41 68.46 -20.86
N ASN A 3 -21.65 68.21 -22.15
CA ASN A 3 -21.10 67.07 -22.93
C ASN A 3 -19.57 67.31 -23.13
N PRO A 4 -18.68 66.39 -23.60
CA PRO A 4 -18.88 65.20 -24.47
C PRO A 4 -18.07 63.94 -24.03
N THR A 5 -18.19 62.74 -24.61
CA THR A 5 -17.54 62.32 -25.86
C THR A 5 -17.93 60.86 -26.17
N ALA A 6 -18.23 60.60 -27.45
CA ALA A 6 -18.54 59.30 -28.01
C ALA A 6 -17.29 58.54 -28.48
N THR A 7 -17.31 57.21 -28.41
CA THR A 7 -16.65 56.33 -29.39
C THR A 7 -17.55 55.12 -29.65
N ARG A 8 -17.99 54.98 -30.90
CA ARG A 8 -18.57 53.77 -31.50
C ARG A 8 -17.44 52.90 -32.05
N LEU A 9 -17.61 51.57 -32.03
CA LEU A 9 -17.15 50.54 -33.01
C LEU A 9 -17.37 49.19 -32.30
N GLY A 10 -18.04 48.17 -32.81
CA GLY A 10 -18.73 47.90 -34.06
C GLY A 10 -19.46 46.57 -33.92
N ASP A 11 -20.51 46.39 -34.73
CA ASP A 11 -21.35 45.20 -34.82
C ASP A 11 -20.57 43.94 -35.23
N ALA A 12 -20.89 42.79 -34.63
CA ALA A 12 -20.78 41.51 -35.32
C ALA A 12 -21.96 40.60 -34.92
N LYS A 13 -22.82 40.44 -35.92
CA LYS A 13 -24.10 39.74 -35.98
C LYS A 13 -23.87 38.23 -36.06
N SER A 14 -24.80 37.48 -35.47
CA SER A 14 -24.91 36.02 -35.54
C SER A 14 -24.83 35.47 -36.96
N ALA A 15 -24.14 34.34 -37.12
CA ALA A 15 -24.35 33.40 -38.21
C ALA A 15 -24.30 31.98 -37.64
N GLU A 16 -25.45 31.32 -37.61
CA GLU A 16 -25.56 29.87 -37.45
C GLU A 16 -25.11 29.19 -38.75
N ILE A 17 -24.29 28.15 -38.61
CA ILE A 17 -24.15 27.11 -39.63
C ILE A 17 -24.17 25.73 -38.96
N GLY A 18 -25.33 25.07 -39.08
CA GLY A 18 -25.44 23.68 -39.52
C GLY A 18 -24.78 22.56 -38.71
N GLY A 19 -25.62 21.84 -37.97
CA GLY A 19 -25.79 20.39 -38.15
C GLY A 19 -24.57 19.48 -37.94
N GLY A 20 -24.46 18.95 -36.72
CA GLY A 20 -23.64 17.78 -36.43
C GLY A 20 -23.85 17.30 -35.01
N THR A 21 -24.80 16.39 -34.79
CA THR A 21 -24.92 15.65 -33.54
C THR A 21 -23.67 14.78 -33.38
N VAL A 22 -22.70 15.21 -32.58
CA VAL A 22 -21.56 14.38 -32.17
C VAL A 22 -21.97 13.62 -30.91
N LEU A 23 -22.20 12.31 -31.06
CA LEU A 23 -22.28 11.37 -29.95
C LEU A 23 -20.92 11.37 -29.22
N LEU A 24 -20.88 11.96 -28.02
CA LEU A 24 -19.72 11.89 -27.14
C LEU A 24 -19.62 10.48 -26.53
N PRO A 25 -18.48 9.76 -26.66
CA PRO A 25 -18.23 8.59 -25.83
C PRO A 25 -18.01 9.02 -24.38
N ASN A 26 -18.69 8.32 -23.46
CA ASN A 26 -18.60 8.50 -22.02
C ASN A 26 -17.19 8.14 -21.51
N SER A 27 -16.30 9.12 -21.42
CA SER A 27 -14.95 8.93 -20.88
C SER A 27 -14.91 9.23 -19.39
N ARG A 28 -14.81 8.14 -18.63
CA ARG A 28 -14.55 8.10 -17.20
C ARG A 28 -13.28 8.87 -16.82
N THR A 29 -13.41 9.62 -15.73
CA THR A 29 -12.38 9.95 -14.73
C THR A 29 -11.11 10.64 -15.21
N THR A 30 -11.02 11.92 -14.88
CA THR A 30 -9.84 12.80 -14.93
C THR A 30 -8.55 12.08 -14.56
N SER A 31 -7.72 11.89 -15.58
CA SER A 31 -6.29 11.63 -15.45
C SER A 31 -5.58 12.95 -15.14
N SER A 32 -4.91 13.02 -13.98
CA SER A 32 -3.83 13.98 -13.77
C SER A 32 -2.56 13.36 -14.35
N ILE A 33 -2.23 13.76 -15.57
CA ILE A 33 -0.97 13.45 -16.26
C ILE A 33 0.13 14.37 -15.72
N LEU A 34 1.27 13.78 -15.33
CA LEU A 34 2.66 14.21 -15.60
C LEU A 34 3.58 14.18 -14.36
N MET A 35 4.22 13.04 -14.10
CA MET A 35 5.68 12.92 -14.00
C MET A 35 6.07 11.48 -14.39
N ILE A 36 6.65 11.32 -15.58
CA ILE A 36 7.33 10.10 -16.01
C ILE A 36 8.62 10.03 -15.20
N ASN A 37 8.60 9.28 -14.09
CA ASN A 37 9.77 8.55 -13.65
C ASN A 37 9.38 7.08 -13.76
N ASP A 38 10.07 6.33 -14.61
CA ASP A 38 10.05 4.86 -14.69
C ASP A 38 10.55 4.22 -13.38
N ARG A 39 9.92 4.53 -12.26
CA ARG A 39 9.78 3.57 -11.19
C ARG A 39 8.65 2.68 -11.66
N VAL A 40 8.96 1.40 -11.88
CA VAL A 40 7.94 0.36 -11.83
C VAL A 40 7.40 0.43 -10.40
N ASP A 41 6.43 1.32 -10.17
CA ASP A 41 5.71 1.37 -8.92
C ASP A 41 4.98 0.04 -8.88
N ASN A 42 5.57 -0.92 -8.16
CA ASN A 42 4.93 -2.16 -7.77
C ASN A 42 3.77 -1.79 -6.85
N ASN A 43 2.72 -1.17 -7.40
CA ASN A 43 1.52 -0.73 -6.70
C ASN A 43 0.66 -1.96 -6.44
N TYR A 44 1.11 -2.75 -5.47
CA TYR A 44 0.33 -3.83 -4.93
C TYR A 44 -0.85 -3.24 -4.16
N SER A 45 -2.06 -3.59 -4.58
CA SER A 45 -3.28 -3.34 -3.82
C SER A 45 -3.69 -4.61 -3.06
N LEU A 46 -4.65 -4.48 -2.14
CA LEU A 46 -5.18 -5.64 -1.41
C LEU A 46 -5.72 -6.72 -2.37
N ASP A 47 -6.38 -6.30 -3.45
CA ASP A 47 -6.94 -7.15 -4.50
C ASP A 47 -5.87 -7.91 -5.33
N SER A 48 -4.59 -7.57 -5.16
CA SER A 48 -3.48 -8.30 -5.78
C SER A 48 -3.20 -9.64 -5.09
N PHE A 49 -3.87 -9.93 -3.97
CA PHE A 49 -3.67 -11.11 -3.14
C PHE A 49 -4.98 -11.84 -2.89
N THR A 50 -4.88 -13.13 -2.54
CA THR A 50 -6.03 -13.88 -2.05
C THR A 50 -6.47 -13.35 -0.68
N ASP A 51 -7.79 -13.32 -0.46
CA ASP A 51 -8.39 -12.97 0.84
C ASP A 51 -7.66 -13.64 2.01
N VAL A 52 -7.24 -12.80 2.95
CA VAL A 52 -6.58 -13.21 4.17
C VAL A 52 -7.59 -13.14 5.31
N GLY A 53 -7.59 -14.17 6.16
CA GLY A 53 -8.43 -14.21 7.36
C GLY A 53 -8.07 -13.08 8.33
N ASN A 54 -9.04 -12.67 9.13
CA ASN A 54 -8.91 -11.58 10.08
C ASN A 54 -8.37 -11.99 11.46
N LYS A 55 -7.97 -13.25 11.65
CA LYS A 55 -7.54 -13.78 12.94
C LYS A 55 -6.18 -14.46 12.84
N ILE A 56 -5.27 -14.04 13.70
CA ILE A 56 -3.93 -14.63 13.82
C ILE A 56 -3.99 -16.13 14.17
N SER A 57 -3.14 -16.91 13.51
CA SER A 57 -2.96 -18.34 13.76
C SER A 57 -2.32 -18.62 15.12
N GLN A 58 -2.66 -19.77 15.72
CA GLN A 58 -1.90 -20.35 16.83
C GLN A 58 -0.41 -20.58 16.49
N LYS A 59 -0.06 -20.71 15.20
CA LYS A 59 1.33 -20.80 14.75
C LYS A 59 2.12 -19.51 14.99
N GLN A 60 1.46 -18.38 15.23
CA GLN A 60 2.11 -17.11 15.54
C GLN A 60 2.95 -17.17 16.80
N MET A 61 2.64 -18.06 17.76
CA MET A 61 3.43 -18.22 18.99
C MET A 61 4.90 -18.58 18.74
N ARG A 62 5.22 -19.06 17.53
CA ARG A 62 6.60 -19.31 17.07
C ARG A 62 7.39 -18.05 16.73
N HIS A 63 6.70 -16.91 16.64
CA HIS A 63 7.20 -15.59 16.29
C HIS A 63 6.87 -14.57 17.39
N VAL A 64 6.78 -14.99 18.66
CA VAL A 64 6.60 -14.09 19.80
C VAL A 64 7.77 -14.27 20.77
N ALA A 65 8.35 -13.16 21.24
CA ALA A 65 9.48 -13.16 22.17
C ALA A 65 9.17 -13.92 23.47
N GLY A 66 10.18 -14.59 24.04
CA GLY A 66 10.08 -15.23 25.37
C GLY A 66 9.17 -16.47 25.43
N ARG A 67 8.63 -16.94 24.30
CA ARG A 67 7.78 -18.13 24.23
C ARG A 67 8.59 -19.41 24.05
N LYS A 68 8.17 -20.48 24.75
CA LYS A 68 8.74 -21.83 24.55
C LYS A 68 8.57 -22.35 23.12
N GLU A 69 7.55 -21.85 22.42
CA GLU A 69 7.23 -22.23 21.05
C GLU A 69 8.10 -21.52 20.00
N TYR A 70 8.91 -20.52 20.39
CA TYR A 70 9.78 -19.77 19.47
C TYR A 70 10.76 -20.71 18.76
N ARG A 71 10.83 -20.61 17.42
CA ARG A 71 11.64 -21.52 16.57
C ARG A 71 12.76 -20.81 15.81
N GLY A 72 13.15 -19.61 16.23
CA GLY A 72 14.14 -18.78 15.53
C GLY A 72 13.54 -17.89 14.44
N GLY A 73 14.37 -16.98 13.92
CA GLY A 73 13.95 -15.96 12.96
C GLY A 73 13.32 -14.72 13.62
N GLY A 74 12.68 -13.85 12.84
CA GLY A 74 12.05 -12.65 13.37
C GLY A 74 10.91 -12.95 14.35
N PHE A 75 10.72 -12.06 15.33
CA PHE A 75 9.68 -12.17 16.36
C PHE A 75 9.03 -10.81 16.66
N MET A 76 7.77 -10.87 17.10
CA MET A 76 6.98 -9.78 17.66
C MET A 76 7.13 -9.78 19.19
N ASP A 77 6.85 -8.65 19.83
CA ASP A 77 6.84 -8.54 21.29
C ASP A 77 5.61 -9.22 21.90
N SER A 78 4.47 -9.20 21.18
CA SER A 78 3.22 -9.79 21.65
C SER A 78 2.37 -10.38 20.52
N LEU A 79 1.37 -11.18 20.91
CA LEU A 79 0.33 -11.66 19.98
C LEU A 79 -0.59 -10.51 19.53
N ASP A 80 -0.78 -9.51 20.40
CA ASP A 80 -1.61 -8.33 20.14
C ASP A 80 -1.00 -7.48 19.02
N ASP A 81 0.31 -7.26 19.03
CA ASP A 81 1.00 -6.52 17.96
C ASP A 81 0.95 -7.27 16.62
N ALA A 82 0.99 -8.60 16.64
CA ALA A 82 0.76 -9.39 15.43
C ALA A 82 -0.67 -9.20 14.90
N GLN A 83 -1.67 -9.10 15.78
CA GLN A 83 -3.05 -8.84 15.36
C GLN A 83 -3.20 -7.41 14.81
N LYS A 84 -2.57 -6.40 15.42
CA LYS A 84 -2.56 -5.02 14.87
C LYS A 84 -2.00 -4.95 13.46
N VAL A 85 -0.92 -5.66 13.17
CA VAL A 85 -0.35 -5.72 11.81
C VAL A 85 -1.32 -6.36 10.83
N LEU A 86 -1.99 -7.45 11.22
CA LEU A 86 -2.99 -8.11 10.38
C LEU A 86 -4.22 -7.21 10.14
N ASP A 87 -4.66 -6.48 11.16
CA ASP A 87 -5.78 -5.55 11.05
C ASP A 87 -5.43 -4.35 10.16
N ALA A 88 -4.21 -3.83 10.27
CA ALA A 88 -3.70 -2.79 9.38
C ALA A 88 -3.67 -3.25 7.91
N TYR A 89 -3.28 -4.49 7.66
CA TYR A 89 -3.34 -5.10 6.32
C TYR A 89 -4.78 -5.19 5.80
N ASN A 90 -5.67 -5.87 6.54
CA ASN A 90 -7.06 -6.10 6.11
C ASN A 90 -7.88 -4.81 5.97
N SER A 91 -7.51 -3.73 6.68
CA SER A 91 -8.17 -2.43 6.57
C SER A 91 -7.55 -1.50 5.52
N GLY A 92 -6.49 -1.93 4.82
CA GLY A 92 -5.78 -1.12 3.83
C GLY A 92 -4.96 0.04 4.44
N LYS A 93 -4.67 0.00 5.74
CA LYS A 93 -3.85 1.01 6.43
C LYS A 93 -2.35 0.74 6.35
N SER A 94 -1.95 -0.49 6.02
CA SER A 94 -0.54 -0.81 5.75
C SER A 94 -0.16 -0.46 4.31
N ASN A 95 1.10 -0.13 4.07
CA ASN A 95 1.62 -0.01 2.70
C ASN A 95 2.13 -1.37 2.21
N ILE A 96 1.66 -1.86 1.07
CA ILE A 96 2.14 -3.12 0.49
C ILE A 96 3.32 -2.81 -0.42
N ILE A 97 4.50 -3.31 -0.04
CA ILE A 97 5.76 -3.01 -0.72
C ILE A 97 6.25 -4.15 -1.61
N GLY A 98 5.58 -5.30 -1.57
CA GLY A 98 6.07 -6.48 -2.28
C GLY A 98 5.29 -7.76 -2.07
N LYS A 99 5.85 -8.82 -2.63
CA LYS A 99 5.43 -10.20 -2.40
C LYS A 99 6.63 -11.10 -2.16
N SER A 100 6.47 -12.08 -1.29
CA SER A 100 7.42 -13.17 -1.14
C SER A 100 7.44 -14.08 -2.38
N LYS A 101 8.45 -14.94 -2.50
CA LYS A 101 8.52 -15.97 -3.55
C LYS A 101 7.31 -16.89 -3.57
N GLN A 102 6.64 -17.07 -2.43
CA GLN A 102 5.43 -17.88 -2.29
C GLN A 102 4.14 -17.08 -2.54
N GLY A 103 4.24 -15.81 -2.92
CA GLY A 103 3.10 -14.94 -3.24
C GLY A 103 2.44 -14.26 -2.03
N PHE A 104 3.01 -14.39 -0.82
CA PHE A 104 2.48 -13.68 0.36
C PHE A 104 2.86 -12.20 0.33
N PRO A 105 1.95 -11.29 0.72
CA PRO A 105 2.23 -9.86 0.74
C PRO A 105 3.31 -9.52 1.77
N ILE A 106 4.13 -8.53 1.42
CA ILE A 106 5.13 -7.91 2.28
C ILE A 106 4.72 -6.45 2.43
N ILE A 107 4.59 -6.01 3.68
CA ILE A 107 3.96 -4.73 4.03
C ILE A 107 4.82 -3.95 5.02
N THR A 108 4.58 -2.65 5.11
CA THR A 108 5.04 -1.80 6.21
C THR A 108 3.87 -1.33 7.07
N VAL A 109 4.08 -1.31 8.39
CA VAL A 109 3.11 -0.78 9.36
C VAL A 109 3.86 0.16 10.30
N GLU A 110 3.60 1.46 10.22
CA GLU A 110 4.40 2.50 10.91
C GLU A 110 4.38 2.37 12.43
N ASP A 111 3.22 2.05 13.01
CA ASP A 111 3.01 2.04 14.47
C ASP A 111 3.37 0.70 15.15
N VAL A 112 3.93 -0.27 14.41
CA VAL A 112 4.31 -1.56 14.99
C VAL A 112 5.77 -1.87 14.69
N THR A 113 6.52 -2.17 15.75
CA THR A 113 7.91 -2.63 15.65
C THR A 113 7.98 -4.11 15.97
N GLY A 114 8.57 -4.88 15.06
CA GLY A 114 9.05 -6.24 15.31
C GLY A 114 10.57 -6.29 15.37
N THR A 115 11.11 -7.46 15.69
CA THR A 115 12.54 -7.73 15.62
C THR A 115 12.83 -8.71 14.49
N ASN A 116 13.64 -8.29 13.52
CA ASN A 116 14.27 -9.20 12.58
C ASN A 116 15.46 -9.90 13.26
N VAL A 117 15.62 -11.20 13.01
CA VAL A 117 16.81 -11.96 13.39
C VAL A 117 17.43 -12.57 12.13
N SER A 118 18.55 -12.00 11.67
CA SER A 118 19.19 -12.34 10.39
C SER A 118 20.33 -13.36 10.50
N ASN A 119 20.64 -13.87 11.70
CA ASN A 119 21.50 -15.04 11.91
C ASN A 119 20.94 -15.91 13.03
N VAL A 120 20.23 -16.98 12.65
CA VAL A 120 19.56 -17.90 13.60
C VAL A 120 20.57 -18.70 14.43
N VAL A 121 21.79 -18.92 13.91
CA VAL A 121 22.83 -19.76 14.54
C VAL A 121 23.55 -19.02 15.68
N SER A 122 23.79 -17.71 15.55
CA SER A 122 24.46 -16.92 16.59
C SER A 122 23.52 -15.99 17.39
N GLY A 123 22.29 -15.76 16.91
CA GLY A 123 21.30 -14.88 17.56
C GLY A 123 21.73 -13.42 17.71
N THR A 124 22.85 -13.02 17.06
CA THR A 124 23.59 -11.80 17.39
C THR A 124 23.09 -10.57 16.63
N TYR A 125 22.40 -10.75 15.50
CA TYR A 125 21.89 -9.64 14.70
C TYR A 125 20.38 -9.53 14.86
N LYS A 126 19.99 -8.74 15.88
CA LYS A 126 18.62 -8.29 16.11
C LYS A 126 18.48 -6.88 15.57
N GLN A 127 17.53 -6.65 14.67
CA GLN A 127 17.26 -5.34 14.12
C GLN A 127 15.77 -5.04 14.26
N ALA A 128 15.44 -3.84 14.75
CA ALA A 128 14.07 -3.35 14.71
C ALA A 128 13.61 -3.28 13.24
N THR A 129 12.35 -3.64 13.00
CA THR A 129 11.75 -3.61 11.67
C THR A 129 10.26 -3.30 11.79
N ASN A 130 9.76 -2.50 10.86
CA ASN A 130 8.34 -2.28 10.64
C ASN A 130 7.87 -2.98 9.34
N ILE A 131 8.70 -3.86 8.79
CA ILE A 131 8.42 -4.64 7.59
C ILE A 131 7.97 -6.04 7.99
N PHE A 132 6.83 -6.46 7.47
CA PHE A 132 6.18 -7.71 7.83
C PHE A 132 5.74 -8.48 6.60
N MET A 133 5.81 -9.81 6.67
CA MET A 133 5.15 -10.70 5.72
C MET A 133 3.87 -11.25 6.34
N VAL A 134 2.73 -11.13 5.64
CA VAL A 134 1.46 -11.75 6.06
C VAL A 134 1.38 -13.15 5.45
N LYS A 135 1.81 -14.14 6.23
CA LYS A 135 2.01 -15.51 5.74
C LYS A 135 0.78 -16.38 5.94
N GLY A 136 0.28 -16.95 4.84
CA GLY A 136 -0.91 -17.81 4.81
C GLY A 136 -2.21 -17.02 4.70
N THR A 137 -3.28 -17.68 4.26
CA THR A 137 -4.58 -17.02 3.98
C THR A 137 -5.60 -17.30 5.08
N LYS A 138 -6.00 -18.56 5.30
CA LYS A 138 -7.06 -18.91 6.27
C LYS A 138 -6.70 -18.68 7.74
N SER A 139 -5.43 -18.83 8.07
CA SER A 139 -4.91 -18.65 9.43
C SER A 139 -3.55 -18.00 9.33
N PRO A 140 -3.50 -16.69 9.09
CA PRO A 140 -2.26 -15.98 8.81
C PRO A 140 -1.32 -15.94 10.02
N SER A 141 -0.04 -15.73 9.73
CA SER A 141 0.99 -15.41 10.71
C SER A 141 1.78 -14.20 10.22
N ILE A 142 2.17 -13.33 11.14
CA ILE A 142 2.99 -12.16 10.88
C ILE A 142 4.45 -12.52 11.15
N VAL A 143 5.28 -12.35 10.14
CA VAL A 143 6.72 -12.63 10.22
C VAL A 143 7.49 -11.34 10.00
N PRO A 144 8.24 -10.85 11.01
CA PRO A 144 9.13 -9.70 10.84
C PRO A 144 10.22 -9.96 9.80
N MET A 145 10.39 -9.02 8.88
CA MET A 145 11.27 -9.12 7.72
C MET A 145 12.50 -8.22 7.88
N ASN A 146 13.49 -8.40 7.00
CA ASN A 146 14.70 -7.57 7.00
C ASN A 146 14.30 -6.09 6.86
N PRO A 147 14.77 -5.16 7.73
CA PRO A 147 14.44 -3.74 7.60
C PRO A 147 14.92 -3.11 6.29
N ASN A 148 15.92 -3.73 5.64
CA ASN A 148 16.42 -3.34 4.32
C ASN A 148 15.86 -4.24 3.21
N TRP A 149 14.66 -4.79 3.38
CA TRP A 149 14.05 -5.66 2.37
C TRP A 149 13.85 -4.91 1.05
N SER A 150 14.10 -5.62 -0.05
CA SER A 150 13.83 -5.15 -1.41
C SER A 150 13.30 -6.31 -2.25
N ASP A 151 12.41 -6.00 -3.21
CA ASP A 151 12.04 -6.93 -4.28
C ASP A 151 13.29 -7.08 -5.17
N LYS A 152 13.88 -8.26 -5.22
CA LYS A 152 15.10 -8.54 -6.01
C LYS A 152 14.75 -9.39 -7.22
#